data_AF-A0A8T7EX21-F1
#
_entry.id   AF-A0A8T7EX21-F1
#
_cell.length_a   1.000
_cell.length_b   1.000
_cell.length_c   1.000
_cell.angle_alpha   90.00
_cell.angle_beta   90.00
_cell.angle_gamma   90.00
#
_symmetry.space_group_name_H-M   'P 1'
#
loop_
_entity.id
_entity.type
_entity.pdbx_description
1 polymer ?
#
loop_
_entity_poly.entity_id
_entity_poly.type
_entity_poly.pdbx_seq_one_letter_code
_entity_poly.pdbx_strand_id
1 'polypeptide(L)'
;MFDMYSKRGVYFNNEVHGMHYGEFANYTEYFAQALLSGGDYSPGLAEGLETFCIMEAVKRSASNRRAGQDRPAAGRDRPVNRRARP
;
A
#
# COMPACT_ATOMS: atom_id res chain seq x y z
N MET A 1 23.42 -17.35 1.18
CA MET A 1 23.12 -16.00 0.66
C MET A 1 22.46 -16.21 -0.70
N PHE A 2 21.19 -15.83 -0.88
CA PHE A 2 20.46 -16.06 -2.13
C PHE A 2 20.86 -15.00 -3.16
N ASP A 3 21.48 -15.43 -4.26
CA ASP A 3 21.88 -14.54 -5.35
C ASP A 3 20.70 -14.29 -6.32
N MET A 4 20.13 -13.09 -6.25
CA MET A 4 19.06 -12.64 -7.13
C MET A 4 19.53 -12.44 -8.58
N TYR A 5 20.84 -12.24 -8.83
CA TYR A 5 21.39 -12.10 -10.18
C TYR A 5 21.32 -13.41 -10.97
N SER A 6 21.57 -14.56 -10.32
CA SER A 6 21.45 -15.87 -10.97
C SER A 6 20.05 -16.18 -11.52
N LYS A 7 19.00 -15.56 -10.96
CA LYS A 7 17.61 -15.71 -11.41
C LYS A 7 17.14 -14.55 -12.28
N ARG A 8 18.07 -13.76 -12.84
CA ARG A 8 17.76 -12.57 -13.64
C ARG A 8 16.83 -12.85 -14.80
N GLY A 9 17.02 -13.97 -15.51
CA GLY A 9 16.16 -14.33 -16.64
C GLY A 9 14.70 -14.58 -16.24
N VAL A 10 14.47 -15.09 -15.02
CA VAL A 10 13.13 -15.39 -14.51
C VAL A 10 12.47 -14.13 -13.97
N TYR A 11 13.16 -13.32 -13.15
CA TYR A 11 12.52 -12.17 -12.50
C TYR A 11 12.60 -10.85 -13.29
N PHE A 12 13.59 -10.73 -14.16
CA PHE A 12 13.93 -9.49 -14.85
C PHE A 12 14.13 -9.76 -16.34
N ASN A 13 13.19 -10.49 -16.96
CA ASN A 13 13.17 -10.82 -18.39
C ASN A 13 13.21 -9.56 -19.27
N ASN A 14 14.38 -8.91 -19.34
CA ASN A 14 14.76 -7.75 -20.11
C ASN A 14 16.24 -7.47 -19.85
N GLU A 15 17.04 -7.48 -20.92
CA GLU A 15 18.38 -6.90 -20.90
C GLU A 15 18.36 -5.36 -20.88
N VAL A 16 17.17 -4.75 -20.79
CA VAL A 16 16.95 -3.31 -20.76
C VAL A 16 16.69 -2.86 -19.33
N HIS A 17 17.58 -2.00 -18.84
CA HIS A 17 17.55 -1.47 -17.48
C HIS A 17 16.21 -0.78 -17.17
N GLY A 18 15.53 -1.23 -16.12
CA GLY A 18 14.49 -0.45 -15.44
C GLY A 18 13.03 -0.68 -15.86
N MET A 19 12.73 -1.63 -16.74
CA MET A 19 11.34 -1.87 -17.13
C MET A 19 10.78 -3.12 -16.44
N HIS A 20 9.74 -2.93 -15.60
CA HIS A 20 8.99 -3.95 -14.84
C HIS A 20 8.35 -5.08 -15.70
N TYR A 21 8.68 -5.23 -16.99
CA TYR A 21 8.08 -6.28 -17.82
C TYR A 21 8.39 -7.70 -17.35
N GLY A 22 9.48 -7.94 -16.61
CA GLY A 22 9.76 -9.27 -16.06
C GLY A 22 8.66 -9.76 -15.12
N GLU A 23 8.14 -8.87 -14.28
CA GLU A 23 7.05 -9.16 -13.35
C GLU A 23 5.72 -9.37 -14.09
N PHE A 24 5.41 -8.52 -15.07
CA PHE A 24 4.22 -8.70 -15.90
C PHE A 24 4.27 -9.96 -16.76
N ALA A 25 5.44 -10.31 -17.31
CA ALA A 25 5.64 -11.54 -18.06
C ALA A 25 5.44 -12.77 -17.16
N ASN A 26 5.93 -12.74 -15.93
CA ASN A 26 5.73 -13.81 -14.96
C ASN A 26 4.27 -14.00 -14.59
N TYR A 27 3.54 -12.91 -14.33
CA TYR A 27 2.10 -13.00 -14.06
C TYR A 27 1.32 -13.54 -15.26
N THR A 28 1.68 -13.09 -16.46
CA THR A 28 1.02 -13.54 -17.70
C THR A 28 1.28 -15.02 -17.94
N GLU A 29 2.53 -15.47 -17.81
CA GLU A 29 2.91 -16.87 -17.99
C GLU A 29 2.25 -17.76 -16.93
N TYR A 30 2.28 -17.36 -15.66
CA TYR A 30 1.65 -18.11 -14.57
C TYR A 30 0.14 -18.27 -14.81
N PHE A 31 -0.54 -17.20 -15.20
CA PHE A 31 -1.96 -17.25 -15.53
C PHE A 31 -2.25 -18.14 -16.73
N ALA A 32 -1.44 -18.06 -17.79
CA ALA A 32 -1.59 -18.91 -18.97
C ALA A 32 -1.42 -20.40 -18.62
N GLN A 33 -0.44 -20.74 -17.78
CA GLN A 33 -0.22 -22.12 -17.31
C GLN A 33 -1.38 -22.64 -16.46
N ALA A 34 -1.93 -21.83 -15.56
CA ALA A 34 -3.12 -22.18 -14.78
C ALA A 34 -4.33 -22.47 -15.70
N LEU A 35 -4.55 -21.62 -16.71
CA LEU A 35 -5.61 -21.84 -17.71
C LEU A 35 -5.43 -23.15 -18.49
N LEU A 36 -4.21 -23.42 -18.98
CA LEU A 36 -3.92 -24.62 -19.78
C LEU A 36 -4.01 -25.91 -18.96
N SER A 37 -3.61 -25.85 -17.68
CA SER A 37 -3.66 -27.01 -16.78
C SER A 37 -5.02 -27.21 -16.11
N GLY A 38 -5.95 -26.25 -16.24
CA GLY A 38 -7.20 -26.25 -15.48
C GLY A 38 -7.00 -26.09 -13.97
N GLY A 39 -5.85 -25.56 -13.56
CA GLY A 39 -5.48 -25.35 -12.16
C GLY A 39 -5.97 -24.00 -11.63
N ASP A 40 -5.91 -23.86 -10.30
CA ASP A 40 -6.19 -22.59 -9.64
C ASP A 40 -5.15 -21.53 -10.01
N TYR A 41 -5.58 -20.27 -10.06
CA TYR A 41 -4.73 -19.12 -10.32
C TYR A 41 -4.76 -18.15 -9.13
N SER A 42 -3.67 -17.40 -8.98
CA SER A 42 -3.52 -16.33 -7.99
C SER A 42 -2.91 -15.08 -8.65
N PRO A 43 -3.39 -13.87 -8.32
CA PRO A 43 -4.54 -13.63 -7.45
C PRO A 43 -5.86 -14.05 -8.07
N GLY A 44 -6.67 -14.76 -7.28
CA GLY A 44 -8.01 -15.19 -7.65
C GLY A 44 -9.06 -14.09 -7.45
N LEU A 45 -10.32 -14.34 -7.82
CA LEU A 45 -11.40 -13.36 -7.65
C LEU A 45 -11.58 -12.95 -6.18
N ALA A 46 -11.60 -13.92 -5.27
CA ALA A 46 -11.79 -13.66 -3.83
C ALA A 46 -10.66 -12.81 -3.26
N GLU A 47 -9.41 -13.17 -3.54
CA GLU A 47 -8.21 -12.42 -3.12
C GLU A 47 -8.20 -10.99 -3.68
N GLY A 48 -8.63 -10.82 -4.94
CA GLY A 48 -8.81 -9.50 -5.55
C GLY A 48 -9.85 -8.65 -4.83
N LEU A 49 -11.02 -9.22 -4.51
CA LEU A 49 -12.08 -8.52 -3.77
C LEU A 49 -11.63 -8.15 -2.36
N GLU A 50 -10.95 -9.05 -1.64
CA GLU A 50 -10.40 -8.77 -0.31
C GLU A 50 -9.42 -7.59 -0.34
N THR A 51 -8.55 -7.55 -1.34
CA THR A 51 -7.62 -6.44 -1.56
C THR A 51 -8.36 -5.12 -1.73
N PHE A 52 -9.41 -5.10 -2.56
CA PHE A 52 -10.25 -3.91 -2.74
C PHE A 52 -10.96 -3.48 -1.45
N CYS A 53 -11.49 -4.43 -0.67
CA CYS A 53 -12.12 -4.14 0.61
C CYS A 53 -11.15 -3.48 1.59
N ILE A 54 -9.90 -3.97 1.65
CA ILE A 54 -8.84 -3.37 2.48
C ILE A 54 -8.52 -1.95 2.00
N MET A 55 -8.33 -1.74 0.70
CA MET A 55 -8.06 -0.42 0.12
C MET A 55 -9.17 0.58 0.44
N GLU A 56 -10.43 0.19 0.32
CA GLU A 56 -11.58 1.01 0.68
C GLU A 56 -11.64 1.30 2.19
N ALA A 57 -11.34 0.33 3.04
CA ALA A 57 -11.28 0.53 4.50
C ALA A 57 -10.19 1.54 4.88
N VAL A 58 -9.01 1.45 4.27
CA VAL A 58 -7.90 2.39 4.46
C VAL A 58 -8.31 3.81 4.06
N LYS A 59 -8.93 3.96 2.88
CA LYS A 59 -9.46 5.24 2.40
C LYS A 59 -10.47 5.85 3.37
N ARG A 60 -11.47 5.07 3.82
CA ARG A 60 -12.48 5.53 4.79
C ARG A 60 -11.85 5.95 6.12
N SER A 61 -10.88 5.17 6.61
CA SER A 61 -10.14 5.48 7.84
C SER A 61 -9.36 6.79 7.71
N ALA A 62 -8.67 7.00 6.59
CA ALA A 62 -7.91 8.22 6.31
C ALA A 62 -8.82 9.46 6.21
N SER A 63 -9.97 9.34 5.56
CA SER A 63 -10.97 10.42 5.48
C SER A 63 -11.57 10.76 6.84
N ASN A 64 -11.84 9.77 7.70
CA ASN A 64 -12.42 10.00 9.02
C ASN A 64 -11.39 10.50 10.06
N ARG A 65 -10.09 10.17 9.94
CA ARG A 65 -9.04 10.66 10.85
C ARG A 65 -8.68 12.15 10.65
N ARG A 66 -9.25 12.84 9.66
CA ARG A 66 -8.96 14.26 9.36
C ARG A 66 -10.10 15.25 9.65
N ALA A 67 -11.04 14.90 10.54
CA ALA A 67 -12.09 15.85 10.96
C ALA A 67 -11.98 16.32 12.43
N GLY A 68 -11.07 15.77 13.26
CA GLY A 68 -11.13 15.99 14.72
C GLY A 68 -9.82 16.26 15.48
N GLN A 69 -8.65 16.25 14.83
CA GLN A 69 -7.36 16.39 15.54
C GLN A 69 -6.54 17.63 15.17
N ASP A 70 -7.17 18.62 14.53
CA ASP A 70 -6.54 19.91 14.22
C ASP A 70 -7.29 21.09 14.88
N ARG A 71 -7.78 20.89 16.11
CA ARG A 71 -8.10 22.03 16.97
C ARG A 71 -6.77 22.54 17.52
N PRO A 72 -6.32 23.78 17.21
CA PRO A 72 -5.27 24.39 18.00
C PRO A 72 -5.74 24.38 19.45
N ALA A 73 -4.86 24.00 20.37
CA ALA A 73 -5.14 24.00 21.80
C ALA A 73 -5.71 25.39 22.16
N ALA A 74 -7.02 25.44 22.43
CA ALA A 74 -7.68 26.66 22.84
C ALA A 74 -6.95 27.21 24.07
N GLY A 75 -6.60 28.49 24.00
CA GLY A 75 -5.77 29.17 24.98
C GLY A 75 -6.21 28.88 26.41
N ARG A 76 -5.26 28.44 27.24
CA ARG A 76 -5.38 28.63 28.69
C ARG A 76 -5.09 30.10 28.97
N ASP A 77 -6.13 30.94 28.86
CA ASP A 77 -6.13 32.23 29.53
C ASP A 77 -5.98 31.98 31.04
N ARG A 78 -4.75 32.07 31.54
CA ARG A 78 -4.51 32.23 32.98
C ARG A 78 -5.04 33.61 33.36
N PRO A 79 -5.89 33.75 34.40
CA PRO A 79 -6.22 35.07 34.90
C PRO A 79 -4.94 35.74 35.41
N VAL A 80 -4.58 36.87 34.80
CA VAL A 80 -3.48 37.73 35.28
C VAL A 80 -3.95 38.37 36.59
N ASN A 81 -3.32 38.00 37.70
CA ASN A 81 -3.62 38.59 39.01
C ASN A 81 -3.06 40.03 39.04
N ARG A 82 -3.92 41.02 38.78
CA ARG A 82 -3.60 42.46 38.95
C ARG A 82 -3.71 42.89 40.41
N ARG A 83 -2.91 42.29 41.30
CA ARG A 83 -2.70 42.84 42.65
C ARG A 83 -1.23 42.83 43.01
N ALA A 84 -0.56 43.91 42.65
CA ALA A 84 0.49 44.54 43.45
C ALA A 84 0.69 45.97 42.94
N ARG A 85 0.03 46.94 43.59
CA ARG A 85 0.62 48.26 43.81
C ARG A 85 1.29 48.19 45.18
N PRO A 86 2.53 48.66 45.28
CA PRO A 86 2.80 49.84 46.09
C PRO A 86 3.16 51.04 45.21
#